data_AF-A0AB39XD04-F1
#
_entry.id   AF-A0AB39XD04-F1
#
_cell.length_a   1.000
_cell.length_b   1.000
_cell.length_c   1.000
_cell.angle_alpha   90.00
_cell.angle_beta   90.00
_cell.angle_gamma   90.00
#
_symmetry.space_group_name_H-M   'P 1'
#
loop_
_entity.id
_entity.type
_entity.pdbx_description
1 polymer ?
#
loop_
_entity_poly.entity_id
_entity_poly.type
_entity_poly.pdbx_seq_one_letter_code
_entity_poly.pdbx_strand_id
1 'polypeptide(L)'
;MDGYQFMAAIFSSLVSLAWPAALVICVLLFRERLQTLLPFLKLKHKDTEISFRLDQAEKESAEIAQTDLQQTPPELLPTPEEKSRFEKIAEHSPRAAILEKRAELEQAMRIIAQSHWSGTTTSTPSPRSISLLTATRILRKAGVIDEKTSALLDDLRAIGNQAAHESTDGSEFTKEAALRFGRLADNAIAYVKMLE
;
A
#
# COMPACT_ATOMS: atom_id res chain seq x y z
N MET A 1 -37.71 -54.07 -19.08
CA MET A 1 -36.84 -53.14 -18.35
C MET A 1 -36.51 -53.79 -17.03
N ASP A 2 -35.26 -54.21 -16.88
CA ASP A 2 -34.82 -55.04 -15.75
C ASP A 2 -34.75 -54.20 -14.46
N GLY A 3 -35.34 -54.70 -13.38
CA GLY A 3 -35.36 -54.02 -12.07
C GLY A 3 -33.96 -53.67 -11.55
N TYR A 4 -32.93 -54.39 -12.00
CA TYR A 4 -31.53 -54.09 -11.71
C TYR A 4 -31.04 -52.77 -12.33
N GLN A 5 -31.52 -52.40 -13.52
CA GLN A 5 -31.18 -51.13 -14.16
C GLN A 5 -31.83 -49.94 -13.44
N PHE A 6 -33.05 -50.12 -12.92
CA PHE A 6 -33.73 -49.09 -12.13
C PHE A 6 -33.02 -48.85 -10.78
N MET A 7 -32.63 -49.92 -10.08
CA MET A 7 -31.86 -49.79 -8.83
C MET A 7 -30.50 -49.14 -9.08
N ALA A 8 -29.79 -49.51 -10.14
CA ALA A 8 -28.52 -48.89 -10.50
C ALA A 8 -28.64 -47.39 -10.81
N ALA A 9 -29.73 -46.95 -11.46
CA ALA A 9 -29.99 -45.55 -11.76
C ALA A 9 -30.29 -44.70 -10.50
N ILE A 10 -30.97 -45.27 -9.50
CA ILE A 10 -31.22 -44.60 -8.21
C ILE A 10 -29.90 -44.42 -7.45
N PHE A 11 -29.07 -45.47 -7.38
CA PHE A 11 -27.78 -45.39 -6.70
C PHE A 11 -26.82 -44.40 -7.37
N SER A 12 -26.76 -44.34 -8.70
CA SER A 12 -25.89 -43.38 -9.40
C SER A 12 -26.31 -41.93 -9.17
N SER A 13 -27.61 -41.65 -9.11
CA SER A 13 -28.14 -40.33 -8.76
C SER A 13 -27.82 -39.93 -7.32
N LEU A 14 -27.95 -40.84 -6.37
CA LEU A 14 -27.60 -40.61 -4.96
C LEU A 14 -26.10 -40.36 -4.78
N VAL A 15 -25.24 -41.11 -5.47
CA VAL A 15 -23.78 -40.92 -5.41
C VAL A 15 -23.37 -39.58 -6.04
N SER A 16 -24.01 -39.18 -7.14
CA SER A 16 -23.78 -37.87 -7.77
C SER A 16 -24.21 -36.70 -6.87
N LEU A 17 -25.22 -36.90 -6.04
CA LEU A 17 -25.68 -35.90 -5.07
C LEU A 17 -24.92 -35.96 -3.73
N ALA A 18 -24.15 -37.01 -3.49
CA ALA A 18 -23.36 -37.16 -2.27
C ALA A 18 -22.24 -36.13 -2.18
N TRP A 19 -21.55 -35.81 -3.29
CA TRP A 19 -20.43 -34.85 -3.26
C TRP A 19 -20.85 -33.38 -3.06
N PRO A 20 -21.93 -32.85 -3.69
CA PRO A 20 -22.39 -31.49 -3.41
C PRO A 20 -22.99 -31.40 -2.01
N ALA A 21 -23.73 -32.44 -1.57
CA ALA A 21 -24.29 -32.50 -0.23
C ALA A 21 -23.18 -32.53 0.83
N ALA A 22 -22.13 -33.34 0.64
CA ALA A 22 -20.97 -33.36 1.52
C ALA A 22 -20.27 -31.99 1.57
N LEU A 23 -20.12 -31.30 0.43
CA LEU A 23 -19.55 -29.96 0.38
C LEU A 23 -20.40 -28.95 1.16
N VAL A 24 -21.71 -28.95 0.95
CA VAL A 24 -22.64 -28.07 1.69
C VAL A 24 -22.62 -28.36 3.19
N ILE A 25 -22.64 -29.64 3.59
CA ILE A 25 -22.57 -30.04 5.00
C ILE A 25 -21.25 -29.59 5.63
N CYS A 26 -20.13 -29.77 4.93
CA CYS A 26 -18.82 -29.27 5.37
C CYS A 26 -18.84 -27.75 5.58
N VAL A 27 -19.33 -26.98 4.60
CA VAL A 27 -19.42 -25.51 4.72
C VAL A 27 -20.30 -25.10 5.89
N LEU A 28 -21.44 -25.75 6.09
CA LEU A 28 -22.35 -25.46 7.20
C LEU A 28 -21.73 -25.79 8.57
N LEU A 29 -21.03 -26.92 8.68
CA LEU A 29 -20.40 -27.37 9.92
C LEU A 29 -19.20 -26.50 10.30
N PHE A 30 -18.46 -26.00 9.32
CA PHE A 30 -17.29 -25.14 9.53
C PHE A 30 -17.58 -23.64 9.43
N ARG A 31 -18.84 -23.21 9.21
CA ARG A 31 -19.19 -21.80 8.94
C ARG A 31 -18.64 -20.82 9.99
N GLU A 32 -18.69 -21.19 11.27
CA GLU A 32 -18.24 -20.32 12.38
C GLU A 32 -16.70 -20.22 12.43
N ARG A 33 -16.02 -21.33 12.11
CA ARG A 33 -14.56 -21.37 11.98
C ARG A 33 -14.10 -20.61 10.72
N LEU A 34 -14.82 -20.76 9.61
CA LEU A 34 -14.59 -20.01 8.37
C LEU A 34 -14.79 -18.50 8.58
N GLN A 35 -15.81 -18.08 9.34
CA GLN A 35 -16.01 -16.67 9.72
C GLN A 35 -14.89 -16.11 10.59
N THR A 36 -14.31 -16.93 11.45
CA THR A 36 -13.14 -16.52 12.26
C THR A 36 -11.87 -16.42 11.41
N LEU A 37 -11.76 -17.21 10.34
CA LEU A 37 -10.61 -17.22 9.43
C LEU A 37 -10.73 -16.22 8.27
N LEU A 38 -11.95 -15.78 7.93
CA LEU A 38 -12.25 -14.76 6.93
C LEU A 38 -11.41 -13.47 7.07
N PRO A 39 -11.24 -12.86 8.27
CA PRO A 39 -10.37 -11.70 8.42
C PRO A 39 -8.87 -12.01 8.23
N PHE A 40 -8.46 -13.28 8.35
CA PHE A 40 -7.08 -13.72 8.07
C PHE A 40 -6.89 -14.21 6.64
N LEU A 41 -7.98 -14.39 5.90
CA LEU A 41 -7.97 -14.72 4.48
C LEU A 41 -7.55 -13.47 3.71
N LYS A 42 -6.24 -13.20 3.72
CA LYS A 42 -5.62 -12.27 2.77
C LYS A 42 -5.86 -12.87 1.38
N LEU A 43 -6.93 -12.45 0.72
CA LEU A 43 -7.09 -12.64 -0.72
C LEU A 43 -5.86 -12.01 -1.37
N LYS A 44 -4.86 -12.84 -1.66
CA LYS A 44 -3.58 -12.44 -2.24
C LYS A 44 -3.79 -12.15 -3.73
N HIS A 45 -4.64 -11.18 -4.02
CA HIS A 45 -4.58 -10.46 -5.27
C HIS A 45 -3.82 -9.18 -5.01
N LYS A 46 -2.66 -9.09 -5.66
CA LYS A 46 -1.65 -8.03 -5.45
C LYS A 46 -2.25 -6.63 -5.63
N ASP A 47 -3.26 -6.50 -6.48
CA ASP A 47 -4.04 -5.26 -6.67
C ASP A 47 -4.93 -4.91 -5.47
N THR A 48 -5.47 -5.92 -4.79
CA THR A 48 -6.26 -5.74 -3.55
C THR A 48 -5.38 -5.28 -2.41
N GLU A 49 -4.13 -5.75 -2.33
CA GLU A 49 -3.18 -5.28 -1.32
C GLU A 49 -2.79 -3.82 -1.56
N ILE A 50 -2.46 -3.45 -2.80
CA ILE A 50 -2.12 -2.05 -3.13
C ILE A 50 -3.30 -1.12 -2.83
N SER A 51 -4.51 -1.48 -3.26
CA SER A 51 -5.70 -0.67 -3.00
C SER A 51 -6.01 -0.53 -1.51
N PHE A 52 -5.94 -1.62 -0.73
CA PHE A 52 -6.14 -1.56 0.73
C PHE A 52 -5.11 -0.65 1.41
N ARG A 53 -3.84 -0.73 1.01
CA ARG A 53 -2.78 0.12 1.57
C ARG A 53 -2.95 1.58 1.17
N LEU A 54 -3.39 1.85 -0.06
CA LEU A 54 -3.72 3.21 -0.49
C LEU A 54 -4.92 3.75 0.30
N ASP A 55 -5.93 2.93 0.56
CA ASP A 55 -7.09 3.32 1.39
C ASP A 55 -6.67 3.64 2.83
N GLN A 56 -5.71 2.88 3.38
CA GLN A 56 -5.14 3.16 4.70
C GLN A 56 -4.32 4.46 4.70
N ALA A 57 -3.40 4.61 3.76
CA ALA A 57 -2.58 5.81 3.61
C ALA A 57 -3.42 7.08 3.38
N GLU A 58 -4.56 6.99 2.67
CA GLU A 58 -5.50 8.10 2.51
C GLU A 58 -6.15 8.52 3.82
N LYS A 59 -6.51 7.57 4.69
CA LYS A 59 -7.04 7.87 6.03
C LYS A 59 -5.99 8.55 6.88
N GLU A 60 -4.78 8.01 6.90
CA GLU A 60 -3.66 8.56 7.68
C GLU A 60 -3.30 9.98 7.19
N SER A 61 -3.22 10.18 5.86
CA SER A 61 -2.99 11.51 5.27
C SER A 61 -4.11 12.50 5.58
N ALA A 62 -5.38 12.08 5.56
CA ALA A 62 -6.50 12.95 5.89
C ALA A 62 -6.49 13.39 7.36
N GLU A 63 -6.09 12.52 8.27
CA GLU A 63 -5.95 12.85 9.70
C GLU A 63 -4.80 13.81 9.96
N ILE A 64 -3.66 13.64 9.28
CA ILE A 64 -2.53 14.58 9.33
C ILE A 64 -2.97 15.94 8.77
N ALA A 65 -3.72 15.94 7.66
CA ALA A 65 -4.16 17.17 7.02
C ALA A 65 -5.10 18.01 7.89
N GLN A 66 -5.95 17.35 8.68
CA GLN A 66 -6.84 18.03 9.62
C GLN A 66 -6.10 18.68 10.78
N THR A 67 -4.95 18.11 11.18
CA THR A 67 -4.18 18.54 12.34
C THR A 67 -3.15 19.62 11.97
N ASP A 68 -2.45 19.46 10.84
CA ASP A 68 -1.22 20.22 10.57
C ASP A 68 -1.15 20.89 9.18
N LEU A 69 -1.97 20.49 8.19
CA LEU A 69 -1.86 20.98 6.79
C LEU A 69 -2.85 22.08 6.40
N GLN A 70 -3.59 22.67 7.36
CA GLN A 70 -4.53 23.76 7.05
C GLN A 70 -3.85 25.03 6.49
N GLN A 71 -2.51 25.11 6.55
CA GLN A 71 -1.72 26.26 6.10
C GLN A 71 -0.56 25.88 5.17
N THR A 72 -0.71 24.85 4.32
CA THR A 72 0.35 24.53 3.35
C THR A 72 0.64 25.71 2.44
N PRO A 73 1.87 26.27 2.44
CA PRO A 73 2.24 27.32 1.52
C PRO A 73 2.03 26.86 0.07
N PRO A 74 1.49 27.72 -0.83
CA PRO A 74 1.25 27.35 -2.22
C PRO A 74 2.51 26.86 -2.95
N GLU A 75 3.68 27.30 -2.50
CA GLU A 75 5.00 26.94 -3.04
C GLU A 75 5.41 25.49 -2.74
N LEU A 76 4.83 24.86 -1.72
CA LEU A 76 5.06 23.45 -1.40
C LEU A 76 4.15 22.50 -2.19
N LEU A 77 3.12 23.05 -2.83
CA LEU A 77 2.21 22.28 -3.67
C LEU A 77 2.78 22.13 -5.08
N PRO A 78 2.61 20.96 -5.72
CA PRO A 78 3.07 20.77 -7.09
C PRO A 78 2.35 21.72 -8.05
N THR A 79 3.12 22.30 -8.95
CA THR A 79 2.63 23.21 -9.99
C THR A 79 1.69 22.47 -10.96
N PRO A 80 0.80 23.18 -11.67
CA PRO A 80 -0.05 22.56 -12.68
C PRO A 80 0.74 21.82 -13.77
N GLU A 81 1.92 22.32 -14.12
CA GLU A 81 2.80 21.69 -15.10
C GLU A 81 3.40 20.38 -14.58
N GLU A 82 3.87 20.35 -13.33
CA GLU A 82 4.38 19.12 -12.68
C GLU A 82 3.28 18.06 -12.55
N LYS A 83 2.06 18.47 -12.16
CA LYS A 83 0.90 17.57 -12.14
C LYS A 83 0.61 16.98 -13.51
N SER A 84 0.58 17.80 -14.56
CA SER A 84 0.33 17.33 -15.93
C SER A 84 1.44 16.40 -16.43
N ARG A 85 2.70 16.67 -16.10
CA ARG A 85 3.82 15.77 -16.45
C ARG A 85 3.66 14.43 -15.74
N PHE A 86 3.38 14.44 -14.45
CA PHE A 86 3.16 13.22 -13.67
C PHE A 86 1.99 12.40 -14.21
N GLU A 87 0.86 13.03 -14.55
CA GLU A 87 -0.30 12.36 -15.13
C GLU A 87 0.03 11.66 -16.46
N LYS A 88 0.84 12.30 -17.31
CA LYS A 88 1.33 11.68 -18.56
C LYS A 88 2.21 10.48 -18.28
N ILE A 89 3.10 10.55 -17.30
CA ILE A 89 3.96 9.42 -16.93
C ILE A 89 3.11 8.29 -16.35
N ALA A 90 2.14 8.60 -15.48
CA ALA A 90 1.22 7.64 -14.92
C ALA A 90 0.33 6.96 -15.98
N GLU A 91 0.03 7.66 -17.07
CA GLU A 91 -0.72 7.09 -18.20
C GLU A 91 0.10 6.08 -19.02
N HIS A 92 1.38 6.35 -19.25
CA HIS A 92 2.24 5.50 -20.07
C HIS A 92 2.93 4.40 -19.26
N SER A 93 3.25 4.69 -18.00
CA SER A 93 3.94 3.80 -17.07
C SER A 93 3.60 4.17 -15.61
N PRO A 94 2.47 3.66 -15.07
CA PRO A 94 2.07 3.84 -13.68
C PRO A 94 3.18 3.49 -12.68
N ARG A 95 3.94 2.43 -12.98
CA ARG A 95 5.09 2.01 -12.18
C ARG A 95 6.20 3.05 -12.16
N ALA A 96 6.56 3.61 -13.32
CA ALA A 96 7.59 4.64 -13.38
C ALA A 96 7.17 5.90 -12.62
N ALA A 97 5.89 6.29 -12.73
CA ALA A 97 5.33 7.40 -11.96
C ALA A 97 5.49 7.19 -10.45
N ILE A 98 5.13 6.00 -9.93
CA ILE A 98 5.30 5.68 -8.50
C ILE A 98 6.78 5.77 -8.09
N LEU A 99 7.69 5.23 -8.90
CA LEU A 99 9.12 5.25 -8.60
C LEU A 99 9.70 6.67 -8.60
N GLU A 100 9.26 7.53 -9.52
CA GLU A 100 9.65 8.94 -9.57
C GLU A 100 9.19 9.69 -8.31
N LYS A 101 7.90 9.59 -7.97
CA LYS A 101 7.37 10.25 -6.76
C LYS A 101 7.97 9.70 -5.48
N ARG A 102 8.24 8.40 -5.42
CA ARG A 102 8.97 7.79 -4.32
C ARG A 102 10.37 8.40 -4.18
N ALA A 103 11.09 8.60 -5.28
CA ALA A 103 12.43 9.19 -5.24
C ALA A 103 12.41 10.63 -4.71
N GLU A 104 11.41 11.44 -5.11
CA GLU A 104 11.19 12.79 -4.57
C GLU A 104 10.94 12.77 -3.06
N LEU A 105 10.07 11.88 -2.58
CA LEU A 105 9.79 11.70 -1.15
C LEU A 105 11.04 11.26 -0.37
N GLU A 106 11.79 10.30 -0.90
CA GLU A 106 13.05 9.85 -0.28
C GLU A 106 14.06 11.00 -0.16
N GLN A 107 14.15 11.85 -1.18
CA GLN A 107 15.04 13.01 -1.15
C GLN A 107 14.62 14.02 -0.08
N ALA A 108 13.34 14.40 -0.01
CA ALA A 108 12.83 15.32 1.00
C ALA A 108 13.07 14.79 2.43
N MET A 109 12.76 13.52 2.66
CA MET A 109 12.96 12.84 3.94
C MET A 109 14.44 12.77 4.35
N ARG A 110 15.36 12.56 3.39
CA ARG A 110 16.80 12.51 3.65
C ARG A 110 17.35 13.84 4.14
N ILE A 111 16.93 14.94 3.52
CA ILE A 111 17.39 16.29 3.86
C ILE A 111 17.06 16.59 5.33
N ILE A 112 15.81 16.36 5.73
CA ILE A 112 15.35 16.69 7.08
C ILE A 112 15.90 15.69 8.11
N ALA A 113 15.92 14.40 7.80
CA ALA A 113 16.53 13.41 8.69
C ALA A 113 18.01 13.66 8.95
N GLN A 114 18.73 14.28 8.01
CA GLN A 114 20.12 14.67 8.21
C GLN A 114 20.25 15.78 9.27
N SER A 115 19.39 16.81 9.22
CA SER A 115 19.36 17.90 10.20
C SER A 115 19.06 17.40 11.62
N HIS A 116 18.28 16.32 11.75
CA HIS A 116 17.92 15.70 13.01
C HIS A 116 18.79 14.49 13.39
N TRP A 117 19.87 14.23 12.67
CA TRP A 117 20.77 13.13 13.00
C TRP A 117 21.54 13.41 14.30
N SER A 118 21.12 12.76 15.39
CA SER A 118 21.79 12.84 16.70
C SER A 118 22.70 11.64 17.00
N GLY A 119 23.14 10.91 15.97
CA GLY A 119 23.88 9.65 16.14
C GLY A 119 25.20 9.80 16.91
N THR A 120 25.48 8.82 17.77
CA THR A 120 26.64 8.72 18.67
C THR A 120 27.97 8.38 17.97
N THR A 121 27.97 8.15 16.66
CA THR A 121 29.15 7.82 15.86
C THR A 121 29.76 9.07 15.24
N THR A 122 31.09 9.20 15.33
CA THR A 122 31.95 10.34 14.95
C THR A 122 31.75 10.90 13.52
N SER A 123 30.93 10.28 12.68
CA SER A 123 30.64 10.74 11.32
C SER A 123 29.14 10.75 11.04
N THR A 124 28.61 11.90 10.63
CA THR A 124 27.28 12.01 10.04
C THR A 124 27.21 11.12 8.79
N PRO A 125 26.26 10.19 8.67
CA PRO A 125 26.11 9.38 7.47
C PRO A 125 25.88 10.28 6.26
N SER A 126 26.39 9.87 5.10
CA SER A 126 26.13 10.59 3.86
C SER A 126 24.61 10.65 3.62
N PRO A 127 24.06 11.78 3.17
CA PRO A 127 22.63 11.88 2.83
C PRO A 127 22.20 10.79 1.84
N ARG A 128 23.13 10.33 0.97
CA ARG A 128 22.87 9.27 -0.02
C ARG A 128 22.72 7.87 0.58
N SER A 129 23.15 7.65 1.83
CA SER A 129 23.07 6.33 2.48
C SER A 129 21.86 6.19 3.42
N ILE A 130 21.06 7.25 3.61
CA ILE A 130 19.89 7.20 4.48
C ILE A 130 18.70 6.66 3.69
N SER A 131 18.27 5.44 3.99
CA SER A 131 17.05 4.87 3.42
C SER A 131 15.80 5.58 3.96
N LEU A 132 14.66 5.48 3.25
CA LEU A 132 13.38 6.02 3.73
C LEU A 132 13.04 5.52 5.14
N LEU A 133 13.22 4.22 5.38
CA LEU A 133 13.00 3.60 6.68
C LEU A 133 13.90 4.19 7.77
N THR A 134 15.16 4.45 7.44
CA THR A 134 16.11 5.07 8.36
C THR A 134 15.71 6.51 8.66
N ALA A 135 15.34 7.28 7.64
CA ALA A 135 14.86 8.66 7.78
C ALA A 135 13.64 8.74 8.70
N THR A 136 12.61 7.93 8.45
CA THR A 136 11.41 7.85 9.30
C THR A 136 11.76 7.54 10.75
N ARG A 137 12.66 6.59 11.00
CA ARG A 137 13.11 6.24 12.36
C ARG A 137 13.85 7.37 13.06
N ILE A 138 14.71 8.08 12.34
CA ILE A 138 15.43 9.24 12.89
C ILE A 138 14.43 10.30 13.32
N LEU A 139 13.51 10.69 12.44
CA LEU A 139 12.53 11.74 12.71
C LEU A 139 11.54 11.35 13.82
N ARG A 140 11.07 10.10 13.84
CA ARG A 140 10.21 9.60 14.93
C ARG A 140 10.94 9.58 16.26
N LYS A 141 12.22 9.18 16.30
CA LYS A 141 13.03 9.19 17.52
C LYS A 141 13.31 10.62 18.01
N ALA A 142 13.49 11.56 17.09
CA ALA A 142 13.68 12.97 17.39
C ALA A 142 12.37 13.69 17.77
N GLY A 143 11.21 13.01 17.69
CA GLY A 143 9.90 13.59 18.00
C GLY A 143 9.40 14.60 16.96
N VAL A 144 10.01 14.63 15.77
CA VAL A 144 9.67 15.55 14.68
C VAL A 144 8.41 15.10 13.94
N ILE A 145 8.22 13.78 13.85
CA ILE A 145 7.01 13.17 13.29
C ILE A 145 6.35 12.27 14.33
N ASP A 146 5.02 12.21 14.28
CA ASP A 146 4.20 11.38 15.16
C ASP A 146 4.02 9.95 14.62
N GLU A 147 3.26 9.13 15.34
CA GLU A 147 2.99 7.74 14.94
C GLU A 147 2.25 7.65 13.61
N LYS A 148 1.30 8.56 13.38
CA LYS A 148 0.45 8.54 12.19
C LYS A 148 1.23 8.89 10.94
N THR A 149 2.08 9.92 11.02
CA THR A 149 3.00 10.27 9.94
C THR A 149 3.97 9.13 9.65
N SER A 150 4.48 8.47 10.70
CA SER A 150 5.35 7.31 10.54
C SER A 150 4.64 6.15 9.81
N ALA A 151 3.36 5.90 10.12
CA ALA A 151 2.56 4.88 9.45
C ALA A 151 2.37 5.19 7.96
N LEU A 152 2.02 6.44 7.63
CA LEU A 152 1.84 6.89 6.24
C LEU A 152 3.13 6.68 5.43
N LEU A 153 4.27 7.08 6.00
CA LEU A 153 5.57 6.93 5.35
C LEU A 153 5.95 5.45 5.16
N ASP A 154 5.59 4.57 6.09
CA ASP A 154 5.82 3.13 5.95
C ASP A 154 4.93 2.49 4.87
N ASP A 155 3.68 2.95 4.72
CA ASP A 155 2.80 2.53 3.64
C ASP A 155 3.31 2.98 2.27
N LEU A 156 3.70 4.24 2.13
CA LEU A 156 4.31 4.76 0.91
C LEU A 156 5.61 4.02 0.55
N ARG A 157 6.45 3.73 1.55
CA ARG A 157 7.67 2.93 1.37
C ARG A 157 7.35 1.53 0.86
N ALA A 158 6.34 0.87 1.42
CA ALA A 158 5.97 -0.48 1.04
C ALA A 158 5.42 -0.55 -0.40
N ILE A 159 4.51 0.36 -0.76
CA ILE A 159 3.98 0.47 -2.13
C ILE A 159 5.11 0.78 -3.12
N GLY A 160 5.99 1.72 -2.78
CA GLY A 160 7.15 2.06 -3.60
C GLY A 160 8.15 0.91 -3.75
N ASN A 161 8.32 0.07 -2.72
CA ASN A 161 9.14 -1.14 -2.78
C ASN A 161 8.50 -2.20 -3.69
N GLN A 162 7.19 -2.37 -3.62
CA GLN A 162 6.45 -3.26 -4.50
C GLN A 162 6.62 -2.83 -5.98
N ALA A 163 6.51 -1.53 -6.26
CA ALA A 163 6.78 -0.97 -7.59
C ALA A 163 8.23 -1.22 -8.05
N ALA A 164 9.21 -1.21 -7.15
CA ALA A 164 10.60 -1.48 -7.52
C ALA A 164 10.86 -2.95 -7.88
N HIS A 165 10.29 -3.89 -7.12
CA HIS A 165 10.62 -5.31 -7.18
C HIS A 165 9.75 -6.16 -8.13
N GLU A 166 8.52 -5.77 -8.44
CA GLU A 166 7.57 -6.64 -9.17
C GLU A 166 7.67 -6.59 -10.71
N SER A 167 8.87 -6.44 -11.27
CA SER A 167 9.07 -6.33 -12.73
C SER A 167 8.90 -7.62 -13.55
N THR A 168 8.55 -8.76 -12.93
CA THR A 168 8.62 -10.06 -13.63
C THR A 168 7.27 -10.76 -13.80
N ASP A 169 6.28 -10.54 -12.93
CA ASP A 169 5.02 -11.32 -12.95
C ASP A 169 3.79 -10.42 -12.80
N GLY A 170 3.39 -9.74 -13.88
CA GLY A 170 2.00 -9.44 -14.21
C GLY A 170 1.15 -8.56 -13.28
N SER A 171 1.70 -7.92 -12.24
CA SER A 171 0.96 -6.90 -11.48
C SER A 171 1.06 -5.55 -12.20
N GLU A 172 0.05 -5.23 -13.01
CA GLU A 172 -0.05 -3.90 -13.61
C GLU A 172 -0.53 -2.92 -12.55
N PHE A 173 0.38 -2.09 -12.02
CA PHE A 173 -0.04 -0.87 -11.34
C PHE A 173 -0.98 -0.10 -12.27
N THR A 174 -2.15 0.29 -11.78
CA THR A 174 -3.09 1.08 -12.58
C THR A 174 -2.71 2.56 -12.55
N LYS A 175 -3.13 3.31 -13.57
CA LYS A 175 -3.01 4.78 -13.61
C LYS A 175 -3.60 5.38 -12.34
N GLU A 176 -4.77 4.90 -11.92
CA GLU A 176 -5.47 5.37 -10.73
C GLU A 176 -4.64 5.16 -9.46
N ALA A 177 -4.02 3.98 -9.31
CA ALA A 177 -3.16 3.70 -8.17
C ALA A 177 -1.93 4.62 -8.14
N ALA A 178 -1.31 4.88 -9.30
CA ALA A 178 -0.20 5.81 -9.41
C ALA A 178 -0.61 7.26 -9.07
N LEU A 179 -1.78 7.71 -9.53
CA LEU A 179 -2.31 9.04 -9.19
C LEU A 179 -2.64 9.18 -7.70
N ARG A 180 -3.22 8.15 -7.08
CA ARG A 180 -3.46 8.11 -5.63
C ARG A 180 -2.15 8.19 -4.86
N PHE A 181 -1.18 7.35 -5.22
CA PHE A 181 0.16 7.37 -4.62
C PHE A 181 0.84 8.73 -4.76
N GLY A 182 0.79 9.33 -5.95
CA GLY A 182 1.38 10.65 -6.21
C GLY A 182 0.82 11.73 -5.28
N ARG A 183 -0.50 11.79 -5.11
CA ARG A 183 -1.13 12.74 -4.18
C ARG A 183 -0.70 12.54 -2.72
N LEU A 184 -0.63 11.28 -2.28
CA LEU A 184 -0.19 10.96 -0.92
C LEU A 184 1.27 11.32 -0.69
N ALA A 185 2.12 11.05 -1.68
CA ALA A 185 3.52 11.43 -1.67
C ALA A 185 3.69 12.96 -1.65
N ASP A 186 2.94 13.69 -2.47
CA ASP A 186 2.97 15.16 -2.50
C ASP A 186 2.55 15.75 -1.14
N ASN A 187 1.49 15.21 -0.52
CA ASN A 187 1.05 15.60 0.82
C ASN A 187 2.13 15.33 1.87
N ALA A 188 2.75 14.14 1.83
CA ALA A 188 3.82 13.78 2.74
C ALA A 188 5.06 14.66 2.54
N ILE A 189 5.43 14.97 1.30
CA ILE A 189 6.54 15.88 0.97
C ILE A 189 6.25 17.28 1.49
N ALA A 190 5.04 17.80 1.27
CA ALA A 190 4.64 19.12 1.76
C ALA A 190 4.70 19.18 3.29
N TYR A 191 4.14 18.18 3.97
CA TYR A 191 4.22 18.07 5.43
C TYR A 191 5.66 18.05 5.93
N VAL A 192 6.48 17.18 5.34
CA VAL A 192 7.88 17.02 5.72
C VAL A 192 8.64 18.33 5.53
N LYS A 193 8.48 19.02 4.40
CA LYS A 193 9.12 20.32 4.13
C LYS A 193 8.69 21.44 5.09
N MET A 194 7.53 21.35 5.75
CA MET A 194 7.17 22.31 6.81
C MET A 194 7.95 22.10 8.11
N LEU A 195 8.60 20.94 8.26
CA LEU A 195 9.38 20.57 9.43
C LEU A 195 10.86 20.94 9.29
N GLU A 196 11.28 21.47 8.13
CA GLU A 196 12.62 22.07 7.89
C GLU A 196 12.75 23.42 8.58
#